data_AF-A0A7C3MEV1-F1
#
_entry.id   AF-A0A7C3MEV1-F1
#
_cell.length_a   1.000
_cell.length_b   1.000
_cell.length_c   1.000
_cell.angle_alpha   90.00
_cell.angle_beta   90.00
_cell.angle_gamma   90.00
#
_symmetry.space_group_name_H-M   'P 1'
#
loop_
_entity.id
_entity.type
_entity.pdbx_description
1 polymer ?
#
loop_
_entity_poly.entity_id
_entity_poly.type
_entity_poly.pdbx_seq_one_letter_code
_entity_poly.pdbx_strand_id
1 'polypeptide(L)'
;MTTRFGLWEKLRKLRCLDPRKDKWRGYGPEVTVGQLIYALCTGRGCLSDSEALNDDLLARQLFGVSKFADQTQVGGWLREQTEQSGAAMLQLLCKVAGFVLAQHMRG
;
A
#
# COMPACT_ATOMS: atom_id res chain seq x y z
N MET A 1 0.60 -5.89 -12.28
CA MET A 1 -0.63 -5.40 -11.61
C MET A 1 -0.58 -3.89 -11.35
N THR A 2 0.39 -3.41 -10.58
CA THR A 2 0.52 -2.00 -10.16
C THR A 2 0.65 -1.01 -11.32
N THR A 3 1.45 -1.33 -12.36
CA THR A 3 1.61 -0.49 -13.56
C THR A 3 0.33 -0.41 -14.40
N ARG A 4 -0.33 -1.54 -14.69
CA ARG A 4 -1.59 -1.57 -15.47
C ARG A 4 -2.75 -0.91 -14.72
N PHE A 5 -2.75 -0.96 -13.38
CA PHE A 5 -3.73 -0.23 -12.56
C PHE A 5 -3.38 1.25 -12.38
N GLY A 6 -2.15 1.70 -12.68
CA GLY A 6 -1.71 3.06 -12.38
C GLY A 6 -1.71 3.37 -10.87
N LEU A 7 -1.33 2.39 -10.03
CA LEU A 7 -1.44 2.50 -8.57
C LEU A 7 -0.67 3.72 -8.02
N TRP A 8 0.56 3.92 -8.47
CA TRP A 8 1.44 4.99 -7.99
C TRP A 8 0.87 6.39 -8.25
N GLU A 9 0.29 6.60 -9.42
CA GLU A 9 -0.33 7.88 -9.77
C GLU A 9 -1.57 8.16 -8.91
N LYS A 10 -2.38 7.12 -8.66
CA LYS A 10 -3.56 7.22 -7.79
C LYS A 10 -3.15 7.54 -6.35
N LEU A 11 -2.12 6.88 -5.83
CA LEU A 11 -1.60 7.15 -4.48
C LEU A 11 -1.10 8.59 -4.33
N ARG A 12 -0.32 9.09 -5.30
CA ARG A 12 0.15 10.49 -5.31
C ARG A 12 -0.97 11.53 -5.31
N LYS A 13 -2.11 11.22 -5.94
CA LYS A 13 -3.29 12.09 -5.99
C LYS A 13 -4.09 12.08 -4.67
N LEU A 14 -4.00 10.99 -3.90
CA LEU A 14 -4.74 10.81 -2.65
C LEU A 14 -3.93 11.34 -1.45
N ARG A 15 -3.80 12.67 -1.36
CA ARG A 15 -3.03 13.32 -0.28
C ARG A 15 -3.55 13.04 1.13
N CYS A 16 -4.83 12.68 1.27
CA CYS A 16 -5.42 12.30 2.55
C CYS A 16 -4.86 10.98 3.11
N LEU A 17 -4.18 10.15 2.29
CA LEU A 17 -3.56 8.90 2.74
C LEU A 17 -2.25 9.13 3.53
N ASP A 18 -1.71 10.36 3.57
CA ASP A 18 -0.63 10.69 4.50
C ASP A 18 -1.05 11.85 5.41
N PRO A 19 -1.89 11.57 6.43
CA PRO A 19 -2.35 12.57 7.38
C PRO A 19 -1.26 12.99 8.38
N ARG A 20 -0.10 12.30 8.36
CA ARG A 20 1.01 12.54 9.29
C ARG A 20 1.53 13.96 9.14
N LYS A 21 1.75 14.61 10.28
CA LYS A 21 2.32 15.97 10.35
C LYS A 21 3.82 15.96 10.09
N ASP A 22 4.52 14.92 10.56
CA ASP A 22 5.94 14.70 10.29
C ASP A 22 6.11 13.79 9.07
N LYS A 23 6.49 14.39 7.93
CA LYS A 23 6.76 13.68 6.68
C LYS A 23 8.23 13.30 6.48
N TRP A 24 9.10 13.70 7.42
CA TRP A 24 10.53 13.40 7.37
C TRP A 24 10.86 12.04 7.99
N ARG A 25 9.94 11.49 8.80
CA ARG A 25 10.08 10.17 9.42
C ARG A 25 9.38 9.06 8.64
N GLY A 26 10.13 8.01 8.35
CA GLY A 26 9.63 6.77 7.75
C GLY A 26 9.38 6.87 6.26
N TYR A 27 8.56 5.98 5.73
CA TYR A 27 8.27 5.90 4.31
C TYR A 27 7.09 6.79 3.91
N GLY A 28 7.08 7.24 2.65
CA GLY A 28 5.93 7.94 2.06
C GLY A 28 4.70 7.02 1.93
N PRO A 29 3.50 7.62 1.74
CA PRO A 29 2.25 6.87 1.63
C PRO A 29 2.25 5.89 0.46
N GLU A 30 3.02 6.15 -0.60
CA GLU A 30 3.16 5.23 -1.72
C GLU A 30 3.69 3.88 -1.26
N VAL A 31 4.76 3.88 -0.46
CA VAL A 31 5.38 2.66 0.02
C VAL A 31 4.48 1.97 1.05
N THR A 32 4.00 2.70 2.06
CA THR A 32 3.19 2.10 3.14
C THR A 32 1.86 1.56 2.62
N VAL A 33 1.11 2.35 1.85
CA VAL A 33 -0.19 1.92 1.32
C VAL A 33 0.01 0.88 0.22
N GLY A 34 1.01 1.04 -0.64
CA GLY A 34 1.32 0.03 -1.66
C GLY A 34 1.68 -1.32 -1.03
N GLN A 35 2.47 -1.33 0.05
CA GLN A 35 2.89 -2.51 0.78
C GLN A 35 1.68 -3.24 1.37
N LEU A 36 0.75 -2.50 1.99
CA LEU A 36 -0.51 -3.03 2.51
C LEU A 36 -1.38 -3.63 1.40
N ILE A 37 -1.55 -2.92 0.28
CA ILE A 37 -2.32 -3.43 -0.87
C ILE A 37 -1.68 -4.70 -1.43
N TYR A 38 -0.36 -4.73 -1.59
CA TYR A 38 0.35 -5.89 -2.12
C TYR A 38 0.25 -7.10 -1.18
N ALA A 39 0.41 -6.89 0.13
CA ALA A 39 0.21 -7.94 1.13
C ALA A 39 -1.21 -8.53 1.04
N LEU A 40 -2.24 -7.66 1.04
CA LEU A 40 -3.64 -8.08 0.93
C LEU A 40 -3.94 -8.84 -0.38
N CYS A 41 -3.35 -8.43 -1.50
CA CYS A 41 -3.54 -9.09 -2.80
C CYS A 41 -2.79 -10.42 -2.94
N THR A 42 -1.76 -10.68 -2.13
CA THR A 42 -0.95 -11.91 -2.18
C THR A 42 -1.37 -12.94 -1.13
N GLY A 43 -2.50 -12.71 -0.45
CA GLY A 43 -3.00 -13.61 0.60
C GLY A 43 -2.25 -13.49 1.92
N ARG A 44 -1.43 -12.45 2.09
CA ARG A 44 -0.78 -12.12 3.36
C ARG A 44 -1.75 -11.32 4.22
N GLY A 45 -2.02 -11.81 5.43
CA GLY A 45 -3.12 -11.33 6.26
C GLY A 45 -2.68 -10.56 7.50
N CYS A 46 -1.41 -10.66 7.90
CA CYS A 46 -0.92 -10.08 9.13
C CYS A 46 0.00 -8.87 8.89
N LEU A 47 -0.01 -7.92 9.82
CA LEU A 47 0.94 -6.81 9.86
C LEU A 47 2.40 -7.30 9.94
N SER A 48 2.66 -8.45 10.57
CA SER A 48 3.99 -9.07 10.58
C SER A 48 4.44 -9.52 9.18
N ASP A 49 3.50 -9.82 8.28
CA ASP A 49 3.80 -10.21 6.90
C ASP A 49 4.22 -9.01 6.04
N SER A 50 4.04 -7.79 6.55
CA SER A 50 4.47 -6.59 5.88
C SER A 50 6.00 -6.52 5.76
N GLU A 51 6.74 -7.07 6.73
CA GLU A 51 8.19 -7.20 6.69
C GLU A 51 8.67 -8.32 5.76
N ALA A 52 7.86 -9.36 5.56
CA ALA A 52 8.18 -10.47 4.65
C ALA A 52 8.32 -10.01 3.19
N LEU A 53 7.86 -8.80 2.85
CA LEU A 53 8.12 -8.16 1.56
C LEU A 53 9.58 -7.74 1.36
N ASN A 54 10.36 -7.63 2.44
CA ASN A 54 11.80 -7.39 2.34
C ASN A 54 12.57 -8.56 1.72
N ASP A 55 12.04 -9.77 1.87
CA ASP A 55 12.59 -10.99 1.29
C ASP A 55 12.19 -11.17 -0.19
N ASP A 56 11.19 -10.42 -0.65
CA ASP A 56 10.75 -10.40 -2.05
C ASP A 56 11.53 -9.34 -2.84
N LEU A 57 12.55 -9.80 -3.57
CA LEU A 57 13.43 -8.97 -4.36
C LEU A 57 12.69 -8.24 -5.49
N LEU A 58 11.65 -8.86 -6.07
CA LEU A 58 10.82 -8.26 -7.10
C LEU A 58 9.89 -7.19 -6.51
N ALA A 59 9.33 -7.41 -5.32
CA ALA A 59 8.54 -6.39 -4.63
C ALA A 59 9.39 -5.15 -4.34
N ARG A 60 10.61 -5.32 -3.82
CA ARG A 60 11.53 -4.18 -3.59
C ARG A 60 11.85 -3.41 -4.87
N GLN A 61 12.16 -4.10 -5.96
CA GLN A 61 12.41 -3.46 -7.27
C GLN A 61 11.19 -2.73 -7.80
N LEU A 62 9.99 -3.32 -7.66
CA LEU A 62 8.74 -2.73 -8.12
C LEU A 62 8.39 -1.43 -7.38
N PHE A 63 8.74 -1.37 -6.10
CA PHE A 63 8.50 -0.21 -5.23
C PHE A 63 9.66 0.81 -5.25
N GLY A 64 10.82 0.43 -5.80
CA GLY A 64 12.02 1.27 -5.81
C GLY A 64 12.60 1.52 -4.42
N VAL A 65 12.43 0.58 -3.48
CA VAL A 65 12.89 0.71 -2.09
C VAL A 65 13.93 -0.35 -1.75
N SER A 66 14.90 0.02 -0.92
CA SER A 66 15.88 -0.93 -0.37
C SER A 66 15.27 -1.81 0.74
N LYS A 67 14.29 -1.27 1.46
CA LYS A 67 13.56 -1.92 2.53
C LYS A 67 12.12 -1.36 2.59
N PHE A 68 11.19 -2.16 3.09
CA PHE A 68 9.81 -1.80 3.38
C PHE A 68 9.65 -1.31 4.82
N ALA A 69 8.47 -0.76 5.13
CA ALA A 69 8.11 -0.36 6.48
C ALA A 69 8.01 -1.59 7.38
N ASP A 70 8.62 -1.53 8.56
CA ASP A 70 8.47 -2.55 9.60
C ASP A 70 7.09 -2.47 10.28
N GLN A 71 6.74 -3.49 11.07
CA GLN A 71 5.44 -3.54 11.73
C GLN A 71 5.17 -2.31 12.62
N THR A 72 6.21 -1.76 13.26
CA THR A 72 6.08 -0.59 14.14
C THR A 72 5.81 0.67 13.34
N GLN A 73 6.47 0.84 12.20
CA GLN A 73 6.26 1.95 11.27
C GLN A 73 4.87 1.90 10.64
N VAL A 74 4.43 0.72 10.17
CA VAL A 74 3.07 0.53 9.63
C VAL A 74 2.03 0.78 10.72
N GLY A 75 2.23 0.25 11.92
CA GLY A 75 1.35 0.48 13.06
C GLY A 75 1.29 1.94 13.50
N GLY A 76 2.40 2.67 13.46
CA GLY A 76 2.45 4.11 13.68
C GLY A 76 1.61 4.87 12.65
N TRP A 77 1.81 4.57 11.36
CA TRP A 77 1.03 5.18 10.28
C TRP A 77 -0.47 4.90 10.41
N LEU A 78 -0.87 3.68 10.79
CA LEU A 78 -2.28 3.30 10.99
C LEU A 78 -2.94 4.10 12.12
N ARG A 79 -2.23 4.39 13.21
CA ARG A 79 -2.77 5.17 14.35
C ARG A 79 -2.99 6.64 14.01
N GLU A 80 -2.29 7.16 13.01
CA GLU A 80 -2.43 8.55 12.57
C GLU A 80 -3.55 8.73 11.51
N GLN A 81 -4.22 7.65 11.10
CA GLN A 81 -5.30 7.72 10.12
C GLN A 81 -6.54 8.44 10.64
N THR A 82 -7.25 9.10 9.73
CA THR A 82 -8.53 9.78 9.98
C THR A 82 -9.66 9.01 9.31
N GLU A 83 -10.91 9.33 9.63
CA GLU A 83 -12.06 8.75 8.91
C GLU A 83 -11.99 8.98 7.40
N GLN A 84 -11.54 10.17 6.99
CA GLN A 84 -11.37 10.51 5.58
C GLN A 84 -10.30 9.63 4.91
N SER A 85 -9.17 9.39 5.59
CA SER A 85 -8.10 8.57 5.03
C SER A 85 -8.48 7.09 5.02
N GLY A 86 -9.20 6.61 6.03
CA GLY A 86 -9.77 5.27 6.08
C GLY A 86 -10.77 5.02 4.94
N ALA A 87 -11.69 5.96 4.71
CA ALA A 87 -12.64 5.88 3.60
C ALA A 87 -11.93 5.87 2.23
N ALA A 88 -10.92 6.71 2.05
CA ALA A 88 -10.11 6.73 0.84
C ALA A 88 -9.36 5.40 0.61
N MET A 89 -8.83 4.81 1.69
CA MET A 89 -8.15 3.51 1.64
C MET A 89 -9.11 2.38 1.25
N LEU A 90 -10.30 2.33 1.85
CA LEU A 90 -11.33 1.34 1.50
C LEU A 90 -11.75 1.47 0.03
N GLN A 91 -12.00 2.69 -0.44
CA GLN A 91 -12.33 2.91 -1.86
C GLN A 91 -11.20 2.46 -2.80
N LEU A 92 -9.94 2.70 -2.42
CA LEU A 92 -8.80 2.26 -3.21
C LEU A 92 -8.72 0.73 -3.25
N LEU A 93 -8.92 0.05 -2.11
CA LEU A 93 -8.97 -1.42 -2.02
C LEU A 93 -10.07 -2.00 -2.91
N CYS A 94 -11.29 -1.45 -2.85
CA CYS A 94 -12.39 -1.87 -3.72
C CYS A 94 -12.05 -1.72 -5.21
N LYS A 95 -11.40 -0.61 -5.59
CA LYS A 95 -10.97 -0.38 -6.99
C LYS A 95 -9.89 -1.37 -7.42
N VAL A 96 -8.95 -1.71 -6.54
CA VAL A 96 -7.92 -2.72 -6.83
C VAL A 96 -8.56 -4.09 -7.00
N ALA A 97 -9.42 -4.51 -6.07
CA ALA A 97 -10.12 -5.78 -6.16
C ALA A 97 -10.96 -5.90 -7.44
N GLY A 98 -11.75 -4.87 -7.76
CA GLY A 98 -12.53 -4.83 -9.00
C GLY A 98 -11.67 -4.89 -10.26
N PHE A 99 -10.51 -4.22 -10.27
CA PHE A 99 -9.56 -4.32 -11.37
C PHE A 99 -8.99 -5.74 -11.53
N VAL A 100 -8.56 -6.37 -10.43
CA VAL A 100 -7.99 -7.73 -10.46
C VAL A 100 -9.03 -8.73 -10.96
N LEU A 101 -10.25 -8.68 -10.44
CA LEU A 101 -11.36 -9.54 -10.89
C LEU A 101 -11.68 -9.33 -12.38
N ALA A 102 -11.71 -8.08 -12.85
CA ALA A 102 -11.96 -7.77 -14.26
C ALA A 102 -10.83 -8.22 -15.19
N GLN A 103 -9.59 -8.36 -14.71
CA GLN A 103 -8.50 -8.97 -15.48
C GLN A 103 -8.63 -10.49 -15.54
N HIS A 104 -9.09 -11.12 -14.45
CA HIS A 104 -9.25 -12.57 -14.37
C HIS A 104 -10.42 -13.06 -15.24
N MET A 105 -11.54 -12.32 -15.31
CA MET A 105 -12.69 -12.66 -16.16
C MET A 105 -12.49 -12.39 -17.66
N ARG A 106 -11.38 -11.76 -18.07
CA ARG A 106 -11.02 -11.51 -19.48
C ARG A 106 -9.92 -12.45 -19.99
N GLY A 107 -9.44 -13.36 -19.14
CA GLY A 107 -8.43 -14.36 -19.46
C GLY A 107 -9.04 -15.68 -19.88
#